data_AF-A0A6M0ILY6-F1
#
_entry.id   AF-A0A6M0ILY6-F1
#
_cell.length_a   1.000
_cell.length_b   1.000
_cell.length_c   1.000
_cell.angle_alpha   90.00
_cell.angle_beta   90.00
_cell.angle_gamma   90.00
#
_symmetry.space_group_name_H-M   'P 1'
#
loop_
_entity.id
_entity.type
_entity.pdbx_description
1 polymer ?
#
loop_
_entity_poly.entity_id
_entity_poly.type
_entity_poly.pdbx_seq_one_letter_code
_entity_poly.pdbx_strand_id
1 'polypeptide(L)'
;MSLQKRIKTLSFDSLHELINQAHHEINRRQEFIKRIPPLKLQDLSFSVRARDLLYRTIADKKKLVYWQDAQKLTLGETLQLLEPADWRQINYKNTKVFSELCALFQHYKAPLEWYYNEVEGNV
;
A
#
# COMPACT_ATOMS: atom_id res chain seq x y z
N MET A 1 -9.66 16.57 -19.14
CA MET A 1 -8.43 16.47 -19.96
C MET A 1 -7.68 15.22 -19.53
N SER A 2 -7.25 14.33 -20.44
CA SER A 2 -6.52 13.12 -20.03
C SER A 2 -5.12 13.44 -19.49
N LEU A 3 -4.65 12.65 -18.52
CA LEU A 3 -3.32 12.78 -17.89
C LEU A 3 -2.19 12.85 -18.95
N GLN A 4 -2.30 12.05 -20.01
CA GLN A 4 -1.35 12.04 -21.13
C GLN A 4 -1.26 13.39 -21.86
N LYS A 5 -2.37 14.13 -22.01
CA LYS A 5 -2.36 15.47 -22.63
C LYS A 5 -1.75 16.51 -21.70
N ARG A 6 -1.95 16.39 -20.38
CA ARG A 6 -1.33 17.25 -19.37
C ARG A 6 0.18 17.01 -19.26
N ILE A 7 0.62 15.75 -19.30
CA ILE A 7 2.06 15.41 -19.27
C ILE A 7 2.79 15.92 -20.51
N LYS A 8 2.18 15.77 -21.70
CA LYS A 8 2.77 16.27 -22.97
C LYS A 8 2.85 17.79 -23.08
N THR A 9 2.16 18.53 -22.22
CA THR A 9 2.17 20.00 -22.21
C THR A 9 3.12 20.58 -21.16
N LEU A 10 3.74 19.74 -20.33
CA LEU A 10 4.74 20.17 -19.36
C LEU A 10 6.10 20.39 -20.04
N SER A 11 6.80 21.41 -19.58
CA SER A 11 8.20 21.62 -19.95
C SER A 11 9.08 20.50 -19.40
N PHE A 12 10.26 20.29 -19.99
CA PHE A 12 11.22 19.31 -19.51
C PHE A 12 11.62 19.56 -18.04
N ASP A 13 11.83 20.83 -17.66
CA ASP A 13 12.18 21.21 -16.28
C ASP A 13 11.05 20.87 -15.30
N SER A 14 9.80 21.13 -15.68
CA SER A 14 8.63 20.75 -14.86
C SER A 14 8.48 19.24 -14.72
N LEU A 15 8.79 18.46 -15.77
CA LEU A 15 8.81 16.99 -15.68
C LEU A 15 9.93 16.50 -14.76
N HIS A 16 11.11 17.12 -14.83
CA HIS A 16 12.25 16.79 -13.99
C HIS A 16 11.97 17.11 -12.51
N GLU A 17 11.35 18.25 -12.21
CA GLU A 17 10.89 18.60 -10.86
C GLU A 17 9.88 17.60 -10.32
N LEU A 18 8.90 17.17 -11.13
CA LEU A 18 7.92 16.16 -10.73
C LEU A 18 8.58 14.81 -10.42
N ILE A 19 9.57 14.40 -11.21
CA ILE A 19 10.34 13.18 -10.95
C ILE A 19 11.09 13.30 -9.61
N ASN A 20 11.71 14.44 -9.34
CA ASN A 20 12.42 14.67 -8.09
C ASN A 20 11.48 14.69 -6.88
N GLN A 21 10.31 15.31 -7.00
CA GLN A 21 9.27 15.29 -5.98
C GLN A 21 8.80 13.85 -5.70
N ALA A 22 8.57 13.05 -6.75
CA ALA A 22 8.19 11.66 -6.61
C ALA A 22 9.27 10.83 -5.90
N HIS A 23 10.55 11.02 -6.24
CA HIS A 23 11.66 10.35 -5.57
C HIS A 23 11.79 10.75 -4.09
N HIS A 24 11.67 12.04 -3.78
CA HIS A 24 11.72 12.51 -2.40
C HIS A 24 10.60 11.89 -1.58
N GLU A 25 9.40 11.82 -2.14
CA GLU A 25 8.24 11.21 -1.52
C GLU A 25 8.40 9.70 -1.30
N ILE A 26 8.94 8.97 -2.28
CA ILE A 26 9.27 7.54 -2.14
C ILE A 26 10.27 7.33 -1.00
N ASN A 27 11.33 8.15 -0.94
CA ASN A 27 12.35 8.06 0.10
C ASN A 27 11.76 8.33 1.49
N ARG A 28 10.97 9.41 1.62
CA ARG A 28 10.25 9.76 2.85
C ARG A 28 9.40 8.59 3.36
N ARG A 29 8.72 7.87 2.46
CA ARG A 29 7.94 6.67 2.82
C ARG A 29 8.78 5.53 3.31
N GLN A 30 9.86 5.20 2.60
CA GLN A 30 10.73 4.12 3.01
C GLN A 30 11.33 4.39 4.39
N GLU A 31 11.73 5.62 4.66
CA GLU A 31 12.20 6.05 5.99
C GLU A 31 11.11 5.91 7.05
N PHE A 32 9.88 6.29 6.74
CA PHE A 32 8.78 6.15 7.66
C PHE A 32 8.47 4.67 7.95
N ILE A 33 8.40 3.83 6.92
CA ILE A 33 8.15 2.39 7.07
C ILE A 33 9.23 1.74 7.94
N LYS A 34 10.50 2.15 7.79
CA LYS A 34 11.61 1.69 8.65
C LYS A 34 11.45 2.07 10.13
N ARG A 35 10.64 3.08 10.45
CA ARG A 35 10.37 3.51 11.83
C ARG A 35 9.15 2.82 12.44
N ILE A 36 8.37 2.06 11.65
CA ILE A 36 7.25 1.28 12.18
C ILE A 36 7.81 0.19 13.10
N PRO A 37 7.29 0.04 14.34
CA PRO A 37 7.69 -1.05 15.21
C PRO A 37 7.55 -2.40 14.51
N PRO A 38 8.44 -3.39 14.74
CA PRO A 38 8.41 -4.68 14.07
C PRO A 38 7.27 -5.58 14.58
N LEU A 39 6.04 -5.13 14.39
CA LEU A 39 4.79 -5.81 14.74
C LEU A 39 4.49 -6.84 13.67
N LYS A 40 4.40 -8.13 14.05
CA LYS A 40 4.05 -9.18 13.09
C LYS A 40 2.56 -9.13 12.80
N LEU A 41 2.16 -9.53 11.60
CA LEU A 41 0.75 -9.58 11.21
C LEU A 41 -0.09 -10.49 12.12
N GLN A 42 0.50 -11.58 12.64
CA GLN A 42 -0.16 -12.44 13.63
C GLN A 42 -0.53 -11.72 14.94
N ASP A 43 0.22 -10.68 15.30
CA ASP A 43 0.02 -9.94 16.55
C ASP A 43 -1.06 -8.84 16.37
N LEU A 44 -1.52 -8.62 15.14
CA LEU A 44 -2.57 -7.67 14.80
C LEU A 44 -3.96 -8.34 14.85
N SER A 45 -4.90 -7.62 15.45
CA SER A 45 -6.30 -8.06 15.58
C SER A 45 -7.09 -7.83 14.30
N PHE A 46 -6.97 -8.76 13.36
CA PHE A 46 -7.81 -8.82 12.15
C PHE A 46 -9.06 -9.68 12.35
N SER A 47 -10.13 -9.36 11.62
CA SER A 47 -11.18 -10.32 11.33
C SER A 47 -10.61 -11.49 10.53
N VAL A 48 -11.24 -12.66 10.66
CA VAL A 48 -10.81 -13.88 9.94
C VAL A 48 -10.78 -13.64 8.42
N ARG A 49 -11.74 -12.88 7.89
CA ARG A 49 -11.83 -12.55 6.46
C ARG A 49 -10.73 -11.59 6.03
N ALA A 50 -10.42 -10.59 6.84
CA ALA A 50 -9.34 -9.65 6.53
C ALA A 50 -7.97 -10.33 6.55
N ARG A 51 -7.75 -11.20 7.54
CA ARG A 51 -6.54 -12.02 7.64
C ARG A 51 -6.36 -12.94 6.43
N ASP A 52 -7.39 -13.71 6.09
CA ASP A 52 -7.33 -14.65 4.96
C ASP A 52 -7.05 -13.92 3.63
N LEU A 53 -7.76 -12.83 3.35
CA LEU A 53 -7.57 -12.08 2.11
C LEU A 53 -6.17 -11.44 2.03
N LEU A 54 -5.70 -10.83 3.13
CA LEU A 54 -4.37 -10.24 3.19
C LEU A 54 -3.28 -11.30 3.01
N TYR A 55 -3.38 -12.42 3.72
CA TYR A 55 -2.35 -13.46 3.69
C TYR A 55 -2.29 -14.15 2.33
N ARG A 56 -3.41 -14.40 1.67
CA ARG A 56 -3.42 -14.91 0.30
C ARG A 56 -2.75 -13.96 -0.68
N THR A 57 -3.05 -12.66 -0.56
CA THR A 57 -2.44 -11.63 -1.42
C THR A 57 -0.91 -11.60 -1.25
N ILE A 58 -0.44 -11.67 0.00
CA ILE A 58 0.99 -11.77 0.31
C ILE A 58 1.60 -13.07 -0.22
N ALA A 59 0.90 -14.19 -0.04
CA ALA A 59 1.35 -15.51 -0.46
C ALA A 59 1.54 -15.58 -1.97
N ASP A 60 0.61 -15.01 -2.74
CA ASP A 60 0.69 -14.91 -4.19
C ASP A 60 1.93 -14.09 -4.61
N LYS A 61 2.17 -12.94 -3.97
CA LYS A 61 3.32 -12.06 -4.26
C LYS A 61 4.66 -12.70 -3.92
N LYS A 62 4.77 -13.36 -2.76
CA LYS A 62 6.01 -14.02 -2.32
C LYS A 62 6.16 -15.45 -2.83
N LYS A 63 5.17 -15.98 -3.55
CA LYS A 63 5.08 -17.40 -3.96
C LYS A 63 5.27 -18.34 -2.77
N LEU A 64 4.61 -18.02 -1.65
CA LEU A 64 4.68 -18.86 -0.46
C LEU A 64 3.93 -20.17 -0.69
N VAL A 65 4.52 -21.28 -0.24
CA VAL A 65 3.89 -22.61 -0.31
C VAL A 65 2.64 -22.67 0.58
N TYR A 66 2.72 -22.05 1.76
CA TYR A 66 1.64 -21.95 2.73
C TYR A 66 1.31 -20.49 2.98
N TRP A 67 0.06 -20.09 2.75
CA TRP A 67 -0.36 -18.71 2.91
C TRP A 67 -0.27 -18.23 4.37
N GLN A 68 -0.35 -19.15 5.34
CA GLN A 68 -0.18 -18.86 6.75
C GLN A 68 1.21 -18.32 7.08
N ASP A 69 2.23 -18.62 6.27
CA ASP A 69 3.57 -18.07 6.49
C ASP A 69 3.63 -16.55 6.30
N ALA A 70 2.63 -15.95 5.63
CA ALA A 70 2.48 -14.50 5.55
C ALA A 70 2.37 -13.84 6.94
N GLN A 71 1.83 -14.56 7.94
CA GLN A 71 1.65 -14.05 9.30
C GLN A 71 2.96 -13.67 10.00
N LYS A 72 4.08 -14.26 9.56
CA LYS A 72 5.42 -14.02 10.11
C LYS A 72 6.00 -12.68 9.70
N LEU A 73 5.46 -12.07 8.63
CA LEU A 73 5.89 -10.76 8.18
C LEU A 73 5.48 -9.69 9.17
N THR A 74 6.33 -8.69 9.30
CA THR A 74 6.02 -7.46 10.00
C THR A 74 5.10 -6.59 9.16
N LEU A 75 4.40 -5.67 9.82
CA LEU A 75 3.60 -4.63 9.16
C LEU A 75 4.46 -3.83 8.17
N GLY A 76 5.69 -3.49 8.54
CA GLY A 76 6.64 -2.78 7.67
C GLY A 76 7.02 -3.58 6.42
N GLU A 77 7.36 -4.86 6.57
CA GLU A 77 7.65 -5.76 5.44
C GLU A 77 6.43 -5.94 4.53
N THR A 78 5.24 -5.97 5.11
CA THR A 78 3.98 -6.09 4.37
C THR A 78 3.73 -4.85 3.51
N LEU A 79 3.94 -3.66 4.07
CA LEU A 79 3.78 -2.39 3.35
C LEU A 79 4.85 -2.18 2.25
N GLN A 80 6.05 -2.71 2.43
CA GLN A 80 7.09 -2.70 1.38
C GLN A 80 6.81 -3.69 0.27
N LEU A 81 6.16 -4.81 0.58
CA LEU A 81 5.85 -5.87 -0.38
C LEU A 81 4.66 -5.52 -1.28
N LEU A 82 3.61 -4.94 -0.71
CA LEU A 82 2.34 -4.74 -1.42
C LEU A 82 2.34 -3.44 -2.23
N GLU A 83 2.05 -3.57 -3.52
CA GLU A 83 1.97 -2.46 -4.47
C GLU A 83 0.55 -1.89 -4.53
N PRO A 84 0.36 -0.65 -5.05
CA PRO A 84 -0.96 -0.06 -5.18
C PRO A 84 -1.99 -0.90 -5.96
N ALA A 85 -1.54 -1.76 -6.86
CA ALA A 85 -2.42 -2.68 -7.59
C ALA A 85 -3.03 -3.74 -6.66
N ASP A 86 -2.28 -4.24 -5.69
CA ASP A 86 -2.73 -5.28 -4.76
C ASP A 86 -3.83 -4.74 -3.84
N TRP A 87 -3.64 -3.53 -3.33
CA TRP A 87 -4.63 -2.83 -2.51
C TRP A 87 -5.92 -2.57 -3.27
N ARG A 88 -5.84 -2.17 -4.54
CA ARG A 88 -7.01 -2.05 -5.43
C ARG A 88 -7.71 -3.39 -5.62
N GLN A 89 -6.95 -4.47 -5.77
CA GLN A 89 -7.51 -5.82 -5.89
C GLN A 89 -8.20 -6.27 -4.60
N ILE A 90 -7.62 -5.98 -3.43
CA ILE A 90 -8.25 -6.23 -2.13
C ILE A 90 -9.56 -5.45 -2.01
N ASN A 91 -9.56 -4.16 -2.37
CA ASN A 91 -10.76 -3.32 -2.36
C ASN A 91 -11.85 -3.87 -3.29
N TYR A 92 -11.49 -4.25 -4.51
CA TYR A 92 -12.40 -4.85 -5.48
C TYR A 92 -12.98 -6.18 -4.99
N LYS A 93 -12.15 -7.05 -4.39
CA LYS A 93 -12.60 -8.34 -3.84
C LYS A 93 -13.52 -8.16 -2.64
N ASN A 94 -13.20 -7.23 -1.75
CA ASN A 94 -13.98 -6.97 -0.55
C ASN A 94 -13.69 -5.58 0.05
N THR A 95 -14.55 -4.61 -0.26
CA THR A 95 -14.44 -3.23 0.24
C THR A 95 -14.52 -3.12 1.77
N LYS A 96 -15.28 -4.00 2.43
CA LYS A 96 -15.36 -3.99 3.91
C LYS A 96 -14.04 -4.42 4.54
N VAL A 97 -13.43 -5.48 4.01
CA VAL A 97 -12.11 -5.92 4.45
C VAL A 97 -11.06 -4.86 4.16
N PHE A 98 -11.08 -4.23 2.98
CA PHE A 98 -10.17 -3.13 2.68
C PHE A 98 -10.29 -1.99 3.69
N SER A 99 -11.51 -1.57 4.01
CA SER A 99 -11.78 -0.52 5.01
C SER A 99 -11.28 -0.91 6.40
N GLU A 100 -11.45 -2.17 6.79
CA GLU A 100 -10.95 -2.72 8.06
C GLU A 100 -9.41 -2.69 8.14
N LEU A 101 -8.74 -3.16 7.08
CA LEU A 101 -7.28 -3.10 6.96
C LEU A 101 -6.80 -1.64 7.03
N CYS A 102 -7.54 -0.73 6.39
CA CYS A 102 -7.23 0.68 6.42
C CYS A 102 -7.28 1.25 7.84
N ALA A 103 -8.38 1.02 8.56
CA ALA A 103 -8.54 1.47 9.92
C ALA A 103 -7.47 0.88 10.87
N LEU A 104 -7.14 -0.41 10.69
CA LEU A 104 -6.14 -1.08 11.51
C LEU A 104 -4.75 -0.49 11.28
N PHE A 105 -4.28 -0.33 10.04
CA PHE A 105 -2.92 0.18 9.88
C PHE A 105 -2.81 1.66 10.26
N GLN A 106 -3.86 2.46 10.07
CA GLN A 106 -3.92 3.83 10.59
C GLN A 106 -3.76 3.86 12.12
N HIS A 107 -4.39 2.92 12.85
CA HIS A 107 -4.20 2.79 14.29
C HIS A 107 -2.73 2.57 14.68
N TYR A 108 -2.00 1.77 13.90
CA TYR A 108 -0.57 1.53 14.09
C TYR A 108 0.32 2.63 13.49
N LYS A 109 -0.26 3.78 13.11
CA LYS A 109 0.40 4.89 12.42
C LYS A 109 1.13 4.46 11.16
N ALA A 110 0.74 3.33 10.56
CA ALA A 110 1.27 2.89 9.29
C ALA A 110 0.63 3.75 8.18
N PRO A 111 1.44 4.32 7.28
CA PRO A 111 0.95 5.23 6.27
C PRO A 111 0.19 4.43 5.22
N LEU A 112 -1.14 4.39 5.36
CA LEU A 112 -2.05 4.09 4.25
C LEU A 112 -2.42 5.35 3.47
N GLU A 113 -2.06 6.50 4.03
CA GLU A 113 -2.73 7.74 3.72
C GLU A 113 -2.22 8.33 2.40
N TRP A 114 -3.21 8.63 1.54
CA TRP A 114 -3.20 9.42 0.30
C TRP A 114 -3.26 8.66 -1.03
N TYR A 115 -2.88 7.39 -1.11
CA TYR A 115 -2.74 6.73 -2.43
C TYR A 115 -4.01 6.13 -3.03
N TYR A 116 -5.07 5.93 -2.25
CA TYR A 116 -6.20 5.12 -2.74
C TYR A 116 -7.46 5.93 -3.04
N ASN A 117 -7.61 7.13 -2.45
CA ASN A 117 -8.74 8.02 -2.75
C ASN A 117 -8.38 9.13 -3.76
N GLU A 118 -7.12 9.56 -3.88
CA GLU A 118 -6.75 10.62 -4.84
C GLU A 118 -6.56 10.13 -6.28
N VAL A 119 -6.38 8.82 -6.49
CA VAL A 119 -6.37 8.24 -7.85
C VAL A 119 -7.76 8.33 -8.49
N GLU A 120 -8.82 8.45 -7.70
CA GLU A 120 -10.21 8.59 -8.18
C GLU A 120 -10.77 10.01 -7.97
N GLY A 121 -10.25 10.81 -7.04
CA GLY A 121 -10.75 12.15 -6.72
C GLY A 121 -10.36 13.30 -7.66
N ASN A 122 -9.55 13.04 -8.69
CA ASN A 122 -9.09 14.07 -9.66
C ASN A 122 -9.29 13.63 -11.13
N VAL A 123 -10.45 13.05 -11.44
CA VAL A 123 -10.92 12.87 -12.83
C VAL A 123 -11.78 14.04 -13.26
#